data_AF-A0A6N8DLQ5-F1
#
_entry.id   AF-A0A6N8DLQ5-F1
#
_cell.length_a   1.000
_cell.length_b   1.000
_cell.length_c   1.000
_cell.angle_alpha   90.00
_cell.angle_beta   90.00
_cell.angle_gamma   90.00
#
_symmetry.space_group_name_H-M   'P 1'
#
loop_
_entity.id
_entity.type
_entity.pdbx_description
1 polymer ?
#
loop_
_entity_poly.entity_id
_entity_poly.type
_entity_poly.pdbx_seq_one_letter_code
_entity_poly.pdbx_strand_id
1 'polypeptide(L)'
;MGIGTGLGSFMDGLMKGAQVSNQLESSQREQDRADKRLDLETTRDKRQADADALKLKKDGADFDYQQQERAANAPVLAGQRKSVLQSLQDQQDMRETLSGGMKQAQQDYDAEKAKSITATPGADGKTVLAVDGQQVASADEAEKLFQQRHGSFMDHFRQTYLPKVQQMYLSRGDAANADAWQKWGQNQKIQGGMEAYGRLEGRAQMGDWSGVANEFNSLTQNKDYNPFHGHQAKATVLKDDKGNAVGIHVEYQDPSGGAKFARDFKDMAEFHQLAAQYNPQQIFEQTKTQVEATQAAKVKMAEKNNEVAGQIAVERAKSDGQIDQERVKTALKTAGGDPDTAKGVLETYDKIKDPISNKVTAKDPATGKDVELSVEEGMRKASEIYHTVRTRGVTGAAAAPAAPAAAGAAPIKTAPAPRLLMSRPGAAAIGARTPAPAPAAAPAKAKTPAPADEEE
;
A
#
# COMPACT_ATOMS: atom_id res chain seq x y z
N MET A 1 5.29 -41.75 41.30
CA MET A 1 6.03 -40.59 41.84
C MET A 1 5.98 -39.50 40.77
N GLY A 2 5.47 -38.29 40.95
CA GLY A 2 4.76 -37.65 42.05
C GLY A 2 3.57 -36.85 41.49
N ILE A 3 2.48 -36.81 42.25
CA ILE A 3 1.22 -36.14 41.94
C ILE A 3 1.22 -34.83 42.73
N GLY A 4 1.23 -33.70 42.04
CA GLY A 4 1.36 -32.39 42.69
C GLY A 4 1.26 -31.19 41.74
N THR A 5 0.35 -31.20 40.77
CA THR A 5 0.24 -30.17 39.70
C THR A 5 -1.12 -29.46 39.65
N GLY A 6 -1.90 -29.45 40.75
CA GLY A 6 -3.23 -28.83 40.79
C GLY A 6 -3.31 -27.41 41.38
N LEU A 7 -2.46 -27.07 42.37
CA LEU A 7 -2.47 -25.75 43.03
C LEU A 7 -1.47 -24.75 42.43
N GLY A 8 -0.55 -25.18 41.57
CA GLY A 8 0.49 -24.32 40.99
C GLY A 8 -0.03 -23.33 39.94
N SER A 9 -1.04 -23.71 39.15
CA SER A 9 -1.56 -22.88 38.06
C SER A 9 -2.31 -21.63 38.53
N PHE A 10 -2.92 -21.67 39.72
CA PHE A 10 -3.58 -20.49 40.32
C PHE A 10 -2.58 -19.48 40.88
N MET A 11 -1.50 -19.93 41.55
CA MET A 11 -0.44 -19.04 42.01
C MET A 11 0.40 -18.47 40.85
N ASP A 12 0.60 -19.23 39.78
CA ASP A 12 1.30 -18.75 38.58
C ASP A 12 0.50 -17.66 37.84
N GLY A 13 -0.84 -17.74 37.84
CA GLY A 13 -1.71 -16.68 37.34
C GLY A 13 -1.65 -15.38 38.17
N LEU A 14 -1.56 -15.49 39.49
CA LEU A 14 -1.48 -14.35 40.41
C LEU A 14 -0.10 -13.66 40.32
N MET A 15 0.98 -14.43 40.16
CA MET A 15 2.32 -13.88 39.89
C MET A 15 2.43 -13.19 38.52
N LYS A 16 1.81 -13.77 37.48
CA LYS A 16 1.73 -13.12 36.15
C LYS A 16 0.93 -11.81 36.19
N GLY A 17 -0.15 -11.74 36.99
CA GLY A 17 -0.91 -10.49 37.21
C GLY A 17 -0.07 -9.38 37.84
N ALA A 18 0.74 -9.71 38.86
CA ALA A 18 1.65 -8.76 39.49
C ALA A 18 2.76 -8.27 38.53
N GLN A 19 3.27 -9.14 37.65
CA GLN A 19 4.24 -8.76 36.63
C GLN A 19 3.64 -7.81 35.57
N VAL A 20 2.40 -8.04 35.14
CA VAL A 20 1.70 -7.15 34.19
C VAL A 20 1.42 -5.78 34.81
N SER A 21 0.99 -5.73 36.08
CA SER A 21 0.81 -4.47 36.82
C SER A 21 2.11 -3.66 36.92
N ASN A 22 3.23 -4.34 37.22
CA ASN A 22 4.54 -3.69 37.30
C ASN A 22 5.03 -3.21 35.91
N GLN A 23 4.72 -3.94 34.84
CA GLN A 23 5.00 -3.50 33.48
C GLN A 23 4.19 -2.26 33.09
N LEU A 24 2.90 -2.22 33.41
CA LEU A 24 2.03 -1.06 33.17
C LEU A 24 2.50 0.19 33.93
N GLU A 25 2.86 0.06 35.21
CA GLU A 25 3.45 1.17 35.97
C GLU A 25 4.80 1.61 35.39
N SER A 26 5.63 0.66 34.92
CA SER A 26 6.92 1.02 34.32
C SER A 26 6.76 1.78 33.01
N SER A 27 5.80 1.40 32.16
CA SER A 27 5.48 2.09 30.90
C SER A 27 4.95 3.50 31.18
N GLN A 28 4.03 3.67 32.14
CA GLN A 28 3.57 5.01 32.55
C GLN A 28 4.70 5.89 33.07
N ARG A 29 5.61 5.34 33.90
CA ARG A 29 6.78 6.08 34.39
C ARG A 29 7.80 6.41 33.31
N GLU A 30 7.85 5.63 32.23
CA GLU A 30 8.69 5.93 31.06
C GLU A 30 8.06 7.02 30.19
N GLN A 31 6.74 6.98 29.97
CA GLN A 31 6.00 8.06 29.31
C GLN A 31 6.15 9.39 30.06
N ASP A 32 5.93 9.40 31.38
CA ASP A 32 6.15 10.60 32.21
C ASP A 32 7.59 11.14 32.13
N ARG A 33 8.58 10.25 31.99
CA ARG A 33 9.98 10.63 31.83
C ARG A 33 10.28 11.17 30.44
N ALA A 34 9.64 10.62 29.40
CA ALA A 34 9.73 11.12 28.04
C ALA A 34 9.11 12.52 27.93
N ASP A 35 7.92 12.72 28.51
CA ASP A 35 7.23 14.02 28.54
C ASP A 35 8.03 15.07 29.31
N LYS A 36 8.59 14.71 30.48
CA LYS A 36 9.48 15.61 31.23
C LYS A 36 10.76 15.93 30.47
N ARG A 37 11.33 14.97 29.73
CA ARG A 37 12.49 15.24 28.86
C ARG A 37 12.12 16.21 27.74
N LEU A 38 10.96 16.04 27.13
CA LEU A 38 10.43 16.95 26.11
C LEU A 38 10.32 18.38 26.64
N ASP A 39 9.73 18.54 27.83
CA ASP A 39 9.54 19.85 28.45
C ASP A 39 10.89 20.50 28.85
N LEU A 40 11.83 19.69 29.34
CA LEU A 40 13.19 20.14 29.65
C LEU A 40 13.97 20.55 28.40
N GLU A 41 13.88 19.80 27.30
CA GLU A 41 14.49 20.15 26.02
C GLU A 41 13.89 21.43 25.45
N THR A 42 12.56 21.55 25.47
CA THR A 42 11.85 22.76 25.02
C THR A 42 12.27 23.99 25.85
N THR A 43 12.42 23.82 27.16
CA THR A 43 12.88 24.86 28.07
C THR A 43 14.36 25.20 27.85
N ARG A 44 15.20 24.19 27.60
CA ARG A 44 16.64 24.37 27.33
C ARG A 44 16.87 25.12 26.03
N ASP A 45 16.14 24.77 24.97
CA ASP A 45 16.20 25.45 23.69
C ASP A 45 15.76 26.91 23.81
N LYS A 46 14.71 27.17 24.58
CA LYS A 46 14.28 28.54 24.86
C LYS A 46 15.36 29.33 25.59
N ARG A 47 15.97 28.76 26.64
CA ARG A 47 17.07 29.41 27.39
C ARG A 47 18.32 29.61 26.54
N GLN A 48 18.63 28.66 25.65
CA GLN A 48 19.78 28.75 24.76
C GLN A 48 19.53 29.82 23.69
N ALA A 49 18.33 29.88 23.12
CA ALA A 49 17.91 30.97 22.24
C ALA A 49 17.99 32.34 22.94
N ASP A 50 17.54 32.44 24.20
CA ASP A 50 17.64 33.67 24.99
C ASP A 50 19.10 34.06 25.29
N ALA A 51 19.96 33.07 25.64
CA ALA A 51 21.38 33.30 25.92
C ALA A 51 22.18 33.69 24.66
N ASP A 52 21.89 33.06 23.53
CA ASP A 52 22.46 33.40 22.23
C ASP A 52 21.98 34.80 21.79
N ALA A 53 20.71 35.12 22.02
CA ALA A 53 20.17 36.46 21.78
C ALA A 53 20.87 37.54 22.61
N LEU A 54 21.26 37.22 23.84
CA LEU A 54 21.98 38.13 24.74
C LEU A 54 23.45 38.32 24.35
N LYS A 55 24.13 37.26 23.91
CA LYS A 55 25.52 37.32 23.43
C LYS A 55 25.65 38.11 22.13
N LEU A 56 24.72 37.92 21.19
CA LEU A 56 24.82 38.54 19.86
C LEU A 56 24.27 39.97 19.79
N LYS A 57 23.48 40.43 20.78
CA LYS A 57 23.20 41.87 21.00
C LYS A 57 24.47 42.70 21.21
N LYS A 58 25.60 42.05 21.47
CA LYS A 58 26.90 42.70 21.68
C LYS A 58 27.64 43.03 20.38
N ASP A 59 27.23 42.47 19.22
CA ASP A 59 28.06 42.47 17.99
C ASP A 59 27.49 43.23 16.77
N GLY A 60 26.29 43.81 16.81
CA GLY A 60 25.88 44.91 15.90
C GLY A 60 25.27 44.58 14.51
N ALA A 61 24.21 45.36 14.19
CA ALA A 61 23.53 45.67 12.91
C ALA A 61 23.05 44.55 11.94
N ASP A 62 23.87 43.58 11.52
CA ASP A 62 23.43 42.54 10.55
C ASP A 62 22.66 41.37 11.23
N PHE A 63 22.47 41.48 12.55
CA PHE A 63 21.96 40.42 13.40
C PHE A 63 20.43 40.42 13.60
N ASP A 64 19.77 41.57 13.46
CA ASP A 64 18.32 41.68 13.68
C ASP A 64 17.51 40.81 12.69
N TYR A 65 18.02 40.62 11.46
CA TYR A 65 17.32 39.81 10.45
C TYR A 65 17.36 38.31 10.77
N GLN A 66 18.53 37.74 11.10
CA GLN A 66 18.61 36.31 11.46
C GLN A 66 17.92 35.99 12.78
N GLN A 67 17.92 36.93 13.73
CA GLN A 67 17.21 36.72 14.99
C GLN A 67 15.68 36.84 14.81
N GLN A 68 15.20 37.79 14.00
CA GLN A 68 13.79 37.84 13.61
C GLN A 68 13.38 36.59 12.84
N GLU A 69 14.20 36.09 11.91
CA GLU A 69 13.89 34.90 11.13
C GLU A 69 13.87 33.64 12.02
N ARG A 70 14.82 33.47 12.95
CA ARG A 70 14.80 32.37 13.92
C ARG A 70 13.64 32.48 14.90
N ALA A 71 13.32 33.68 15.38
CA ALA A 71 12.19 33.90 16.29
C ALA A 71 10.85 33.67 15.58
N ALA A 72 10.73 34.09 14.31
CA ALA A 72 9.57 33.84 13.46
C ALA A 72 9.41 32.35 13.10
N ASN A 73 10.52 31.63 12.90
CA ASN A 73 10.52 30.21 12.58
C ASN A 73 10.51 29.29 13.81
N ALA A 74 10.83 29.79 15.01
CA ALA A 74 10.79 29.03 16.26
C ALA A 74 9.44 28.31 16.50
N PRO A 75 8.25 28.95 16.33
CA PRO A 75 6.98 28.23 16.47
C PRO A 75 6.78 27.16 15.39
N VAL A 76 7.27 27.38 14.16
CA VAL A 76 7.21 26.38 13.08
C VAL A 76 8.08 25.17 13.42
N LEU A 77 9.32 25.40 13.87
CA LEU A 77 10.23 24.35 14.30
C LEU A 77 9.72 23.60 15.54
N ALA A 78 9.13 24.30 16.52
CA ALA A 78 8.49 23.69 17.67
C ALA A 78 7.29 22.81 17.27
N GLY A 79 6.47 23.28 16.32
CA GLY A 79 5.38 22.50 15.73
C GLY A 79 5.88 21.25 14.99
N GLN A 80 6.92 21.38 14.18
CA GLN A 80 7.56 20.25 13.49
C GLN A 80 8.13 19.23 14.47
N ARG A 81 8.86 19.66 15.51
CA ARG A 81 9.40 18.77 16.54
C ARG A 81 8.29 18.06 17.31
N LYS A 82 7.24 18.78 17.71
CA LYS A 82 6.07 18.18 18.37
C LYS A 82 5.41 17.13 17.47
N SER A 83 5.27 17.41 16.17
CA SER A 83 4.74 16.44 15.21
C SER A 83 5.63 15.20 15.07
N VAL A 84 6.96 15.37 15.04
CA VAL A 84 7.90 14.26 14.98
C VAL A 84 7.86 13.43 16.26
N LEU A 85 7.85 14.08 17.43
CA LEU A 85 7.81 13.40 18.73
C LEU A 85 6.48 12.66 18.93
N GLN A 86 5.36 13.28 18.56
CA GLN A 86 4.06 12.62 18.53
C GLN A 86 4.09 11.40 17.61
N SER A 87 4.68 11.51 16.41
CA SER A 87 4.78 10.37 15.49
C SER A 87 5.65 9.22 16.04
N LEU A 88 6.70 9.54 16.80
CA LEU A 88 7.55 8.54 17.45
C LEU A 88 6.82 7.84 18.59
N GLN A 89 6.10 8.60 19.41
CA GLN A 89 5.25 8.06 20.48
C GLN A 89 4.13 7.19 19.90
N ASP A 90 3.45 7.67 18.86
CA ASP A 90 2.46 6.92 18.11
C ASP A 90 3.03 5.60 17.56
N GLN A 91 4.27 5.60 17.06
CA GLN A 91 4.97 4.38 16.62
C GLN A 91 5.36 3.45 17.78
N GLN A 92 5.66 3.99 18.96
CA GLN A 92 5.93 3.20 20.16
C GLN A 92 4.64 2.55 20.67
N ASP A 93 3.56 3.32 20.84
CA ASP A 93 2.24 2.82 21.26
C ASP A 93 1.70 1.77 20.29
N MET A 94 1.94 1.95 18.97
CA MET A 94 1.64 0.92 17.97
C MET A 94 2.41 -0.35 18.28
N ARG A 95 3.74 -0.26 18.41
CA ARG A 95 4.59 -1.42 18.68
C ARG A 95 4.18 -2.14 19.97
N GLU A 96 3.91 -1.41 21.05
CA GLU A 96 3.49 -2.00 22.33
C GLU A 96 2.12 -2.66 22.23
N THR A 97 1.15 -1.99 21.61
CA THR A 97 -0.16 -2.57 21.35
C THR A 97 -0.02 -3.85 20.52
N LEU A 98 0.90 -3.84 19.54
CA LEU A 98 1.12 -4.88 18.54
C LEU A 98 1.94 -6.11 19.01
N SER A 99 2.95 -5.91 19.84
CA SER A 99 3.64 -7.01 20.50
C SER A 99 2.79 -7.54 21.65
N GLY A 100 2.18 -6.63 22.41
CA GLY A 100 1.34 -6.92 23.56
C GLY A 100 0.13 -7.77 23.19
N GLY A 101 -0.61 -7.42 22.14
CA GLY A 101 -1.79 -8.20 21.80
C GLY A 101 -1.58 -9.43 20.93
N MET A 102 -0.43 -9.59 20.27
CA MET A 102 -0.03 -10.90 19.73
C MET A 102 0.23 -11.88 20.87
N LYS A 103 1.00 -11.43 21.87
CA LYS A 103 1.24 -12.19 23.10
C LYS A 103 -0.07 -12.46 23.84
N GLN A 104 -0.95 -11.48 23.96
CA GLN A 104 -2.26 -11.65 24.58
C GLN A 104 -3.13 -12.64 23.80
N ALA A 105 -3.22 -12.53 22.47
CA ALA A 105 -3.99 -13.46 21.65
C ALA A 105 -3.48 -14.89 21.78
N GLN A 106 -2.15 -15.08 21.86
CA GLN A 106 -1.55 -16.38 22.12
C GLN A 106 -1.92 -16.89 23.51
N GLN A 107 -1.81 -16.04 24.54
CA GLN A 107 -2.21 -16.39 25.91
C GLN A 107 -3.69 -16.73 26.03
N ASP A 108 -4.57 -15.96 25.38
CA ASP A 108 -6.02 -16.18 25.37
C ASP A 108 -6.35 -17.49 24.64
N TYR A 109 -5.72 -17.74 23.49
CA TYR A 109 -5.86 -18.98 22.74
C TYR A 109 -5.36 -20.19 23.52
N ASP A 110 -4.18 -20.11 24.13
CA ASP A 110 -3.61 -21.18 24.95
C ASP A 110 -4.43 -21.41 26.22
N ALA A 111 -4.97 -20.35 26.83
CA ALA A 111 -5.87 -20.47 27.97
C ALA A 111 -7.18 -21.15 27.58
N GLU A 112 -7.75 -20.82 26.42
CA GLU A 112 -8.95 -21.49 25.90
C GLU A 112 -8.67 -22.95 25.59
N LYS A 113 -7.54 -23.24 24.93
CA LYS A 113 -7.06 -24.59 24.67
C LYS A 113 -6.87 -25.39 25.96
N ALA A 114 -6.28 -24.81 26.99
CA ALA A 114 -6.07 -25.46 28.27
C ALA A 114 -7.39 -25.74 29.02
N LYS A 115 -8.43 -24.92 28.81
CA LYS A 115 -9.77 -25.20 29.36
C LYS A 115 -10.48 -26.31 28.59
N SER A 116 -10.37 -26.31 27.27
CA SER A 116 -11.07 -27.26 26.40
C SER A 116 -10.42 -28.64 26.37
N ILE A 117 -9.08 -28.70 26.38
CA ILE A 117 -8.33 -29.97 26.37
C ILE A 117 -8.06 -30.41 27.82
N THR A 118 -8.74 -31.46 28.24
CA THR A 118 -8.56 -32.08 29.55
C THR A 118 -7.81 -33.39 29.43
N ALA A 119 -6.97 -33.69 30.42
CA ALA A 119 -6.19 -34.92 30.52
C ALA A 119 -6.62 -35.68 31.77
N THR A 120 -7.27 -36.82 31.60
CA THR A 120 -7.75 -37.68 32.70
C THR A 120 -7.04 -39.02 32.70
N PRO A 121 -6.65 -39.58 33.86
CA PRO A 121 -6.11 -40.94 33.93
C PRO A 121 -7.18 -41.95 33.47
N GLY A 122 -6.83 -42.77 32.48
CA GLY A 122 -7.64 -43.90 32.01
C GLY A 122 -7.54 -45.10 32.94
N ALA A 123 -8.46 -46.05 32.77
CA ALA A 123 -8.51 -47.29 33.56
C ALA A 123 -7.25 -48.17 33.39
N ASP A 124 -6.56 -48.03 32.25
CA ASP A 124 -5.29 -48.70 31.94
C ASP A 124 -4.06 -47.91 32.43
N GLY A 125 -4.26 -46.81 33.16
CA GLY A 125 -3.20 -45.92 33.62
C GLY A 125 -2.65 -45.00 32.52
N LYS A 126 -3.14 -45.07 31.28
CA LYS A 126 -2.76 -44.13 30.22
C LYS A 126 -3.60 -42.86 30.33
N THR A 127 -3.01 -41.72 29.98
CA THR A 127 -3.76 -40.46 29.92
C THR A 127 -4.74 -40.50 28.75
N VAL A 128 -6.03 -40.35 29.04
CA VAL A 128 -7.08 -40.09 28.06
C VAL A 128 -7.22 -38.59 27.90
N LEU A 129 -7.10 -38.11 26.67
CA LEU A 129 -7.33 -36.71 26.33
C LEU A 129 -8.78 -36.53 25.89
N ALA A 130 -9.40 -35.42 26.28
CA ALA A 130 -10.73 -35.04 25.82
C ALA A 130 -10.79 -33.55 25.46
N VAL A 131 -11.49 -33.22 24.37
CA VAL A 131 -11.77 -31.84 23.95
C VAL A 131 -13.25 -31.54 24.14
N ASP A 132 -13.56 -30.62 25.05
CA ASP A 132 -14.92 -30.33 25.54
C ASP A 132 -15.74 -31.62 25.77
N GLY A 133 -15.13 -32.58 26.50
CA GLY A 133 -15.75 -33.86 26.85
C GLY A 133 -15.69 -34.96 25.78
N GLN A 134 -15.27 -34.67 24.54
CA GLN A 134 -15.08 -35.70 23.51
C GLN A 134 -13.67 -36.30 23.61
N GLN A 135 -13.57 -37.60 23.94
CA GLN A 135 -12.30 -38.31 24.00
C GLN A 135 -11.63 -38.41 22.62
N VAL A 136 -10.31 -38.33 22.60
CA VAL A 136 -9.46 -38.42 21.39
C VAL A 136 -8.26 -39.32 21.67
N ALA A 137 -7.73 -39.96 20.63
CA ALA A 137 -6.69 -40.98 20.79
C ALA A 137 -5.29 -40.40 20.99
N SER A 138 -5.07 -39.14 20.60
CA SER A 138 -3.74 -38.50 20.64
C SER A 138 -3.81 -37.00 20.87
N ALA A 139 -2.68 -36.39 21.21
CA ALA A 139 -2.55 -34.94 21.34
C ALA A 139 -2.76 -34.22 20.01
N ASP A 140 -2.35 -34.82 18.89
CA ASP A 140 -2.56 -34.26 17.55
C ASP A 140 -4.05 -34.24 17.16
N GLU A 141 -4.79 -35.31 17.51
CA GLU A 141 -6.24 -35.33 17.36
C GLU A 141 -6.94 -34.33 18.28
N ALA A 142 -6.45 -34.17 19.52
CA ALA A 142 -6.95 -33.16 20.45
C ALA A 142 -6.78 -31.74 19.89
N GLU A 143 -5.60 -31.43 19.37
CA GLU A 143 -5.32 -30.14 18.74
C GLU A 143 -6.22 -29.89 17.54
N LYS A 144 -6.32 -30.88 16.65
CA LYS A 144 -7.14 -30.76 15.44
C LYS A 144 -8.62 -30.59 15.78
N LEU A 145 -9.14 -31.34 16.75
CA LEU A 145 -10.53 -31.21 17.20
C LEU A 145 -10.77 -29.88 17.91
N PHE A 146 -9.81 -29.39 18.70
CA PHE A 146 -9.86 -28.06 19.30
C PHE A 146 -9.95 -26.98 18.23
N GLN A 147 -9.05 -27.00 17.25
CA GLN A 147 -9.03 -26.04 16.14
C GLN A 147 -10.32 -26.09 15.30
N GLN A 148 -10.93 -27.28 15.12
CA GLN A 148 -12.20 -27.42 14.42
C GLN A 148 -13.37 -26.75 15.15
N ARG A 149 -13.35 -26.73 16.48
CA ARG A 149 -14.45 -26.22 17.31
C ARG A 149 -14.29 -24.75 17.67
N HIS A 150 -13.07 -24.36 18.02
CA HIS A 150 -12.74 -23.03 18.55
C HIS A 150 -12.08 -22.13 17.51
N GLY A 151 -11.78 -22.67 16.33
CA GLY A 151 -10.99 -22.01 15.31
C GLY A 151 -9.50 -22.19 15.53
N SER A 152 -8.73 -21.87 14.50
CA SER A 152 -7.28 -21.75 14.58
C SER A 152 -6.85 -20.57 15.45
N PHE A 153 -5.58 -20.55 15.85
CA PHE A 153 -4.98 -19.36 16.45
C PHE A 153 -5.21 -18.10 15.57
N MET A 154 -5.17 -18.25 14.24
CA MET A 154 -5.44 -17.13 13.34
C MET A 154 -6.89 -16.66 13.39
N ASP A 155 -7.85 -17.55 13.59
CA ASP A 155 -9.25 -17.14 13.78
C ASP A 155 -9.37 -16.28 15.04
N HIS A 156 -8.76 -16.74 16.14
CA HIS A 156 -8.75 -15.99 17.40
C HIS A 156 -8.04 -14.64 17.25
N PHE A 157 -6.85 -14.62 16.65
CA PHE A 157 -6.09 -13.40 16.38
C PHE A 157 -6.87 -12.40 15.52
N ARG A 158 -7.54 -12.87 14.47
CA ARG A 158 -8.37 -12.02 13.60
C ARG A 158 -9.57 -11.44 14.32
N GLN A 159 -10.21 -12.20 15.19
CA GLN A 159 -11.39 -11.76 15.92
C GLN A 159 -11.03 -10.81 17.06
N THR A 160 -9.95 -11.08 17.78
CA THR A 160 -9.62 -10.35 19.01
C THR A 160 -8.70 -9.16 18.76
N TYR A 161 -7.80 -9.27 17.79
CA TYR A 161 -6.66 -8.36 17.72
C TYR A 161 -6.60 -7.45 16.51
N LEU A 162 -6.89 -7.98 15.32
CA LEU A 162 -6.99 -7.15 14.11
C LEU A 162 -7.88 -5.90 14.32
N PRO A 163 -9.04 -6.00 15.00
CA PRO A 163 -9.87 -4.84 15.33
C PRO A 163 -9.21 -3.83 16.28
N LYS A 164 -8.35 -4.26 17.20
CA LYS A 164 -7.66 -3.35 18.14
C LYS A 164 -6.66 -2.46 17.42
N VAL A 165 -5.89 -3.04 16.50
CA VAL A 165 -4.93 -2.27 15.67
C VAL A 165 -5.68 -1.34 14.71
N GLN A 166 -6.79 -1.82 14.14
CA GLN A 166 -7.67 -0.98 13.33
C GLN A 166 -8.23 0.20 14.15
N GLN A 167 -8.73 -0.05 15.36
CA GLN A 167 -9.25 0.98 16.26
C GLN A 167 -8.18 2.01 16.65
N MET A 168 -6.92 1.59 16.76
CA MET A 168 -5.80 2.48 17.02
C MET A 168 -5.47 3.41 15.84
N TYR A 169 -5.56 2.93 14.60
CA TYR A 169 -5.50 3.84 13.45
C TYR A 169 -6.69 4.80 13.44
N LEU A 170 -7.89 4.31 13.73
CA LEU A 170 -9.10 5.14 13.78
C LEU A 170 -9.05 6.19 14.89
N SER A 171 -8.51 5.88 16.06
CA SER A 171 -8.39 6.84 17.17
C SER A 171 -7.44 7.99 16.86
N ARG A 172 -6.53 7.79 15.91
CA ARG A 172 -5.61 8.81 15.37
C ARG A 172 -6.18 9.58 14.17
N GLY A 173 -7.41 9.27 13.76
CA GLY A 173 -8.04 9.84 12.56
C GLY A 173 -7.49 9.25 11.25
N ASP A 174 -6.71 8.18 11.30
CA ASP A 174 -6.11 7.54 10.13
C ASP A 174 -7.01 6.42 9.58
N ALA A 175 -8.17 6.82 9.06
CA ALA A 175 -9.15 5.88 8.49
C ALA A 175 -8.59 5.10 7.29
N ALA A 176 -7.67 5.70 6.53
CA ALA A 176 -7.05 5.05 5.38
C ALA A 176 -6.19 3.86 5.79
N ASN A 177 -5.31 4.03 6.80
CA ASN A 177 -4.52 2.91 7.31
C ASN A 177 -5.34 1.89 8.06
N ALA A 178 -6.41 2.30 8.74
CA ALA A 178 -7.35 1.38 9.37
C ALA A 178 -7.96 0.40 8.35
N ASP A 179 -8.46 0.92 7.23
CA ASP A 179 -9.03 0.10 6.13
C ASP A 179 -7.95 -0.74 5.43
N ALA A 180 -6.77 -0.16 5.16
CA ALA A 180 -5.65 -0.89 4.57
C ALA A 180 -5.17 -2.04 5.46
N TRP A 181 -5.06 -1.82 6.76
CA TRP A 181 -4.70 -2.85 7.75
C TRP A 181 -5.73 -3.97 7.79
N GLN A 182 -7.03 -3.63 7.83
CA GLN A 182 -8.11 -4.60 7.81
C GLN A 182 -8.04 -5.48 6.56
N LYS A 183 -7.90 -4.88 5.37
CA LYS A 183 -7.78 -5.59 4.09
C LYS A 183 -6.51 -6.45 4.05
N TRP A 184 -5.40 -5.93 4.53
CA TRP A 184 -4.13 -6.64 4.57
C TRP A 184 -4.20 -7.87 5.48
N GLY A 185 -4.73 -7.75 6.70
CA GLY A 185 -4.90 -8.90 7.61
C GLY A 185 -5.98 -9.90 7.20
N GLN A 186 -6.96 -9.48 6.40
CA GLN A 186 -7.96 -10.37 5.81
C GLN A 186 -7.43 -11.17 4.60
N ASN A 187 -6.29 -10.78 4.02
CA ASN A 187 -5.70 -11.48 2.89
C ASN A 187 -5.19 -12.87 3.32
N GLN A 188 -5.78 -13.93 2.76
CA GLN A 188 -5.42 -15.32 3.08
C GLN A 188 -3.93 -15.63 2.89
N LYS A 189 -3.28 -14.98 1.92
CA LYS A 189 -1.84 -15.20 1.64
C LYS A 189 -0.95 -14.63 2.75
N ILE A 190 -1.38 -13.52 3.35
CA ILE A 190 -0.72 -12.87 4.48
C ILE A 190 -0.93 -13.66 5.78
N GLN A 191 -2.11 -14.26 5.94
CA GLN A 191 -2.49 -15.00 7.15
C GLN A 191 -1.51 -16.14 7.46
N GLY A 192 -1.02 -16.87 6.45
CA GLY A 192 -0.03 -17.92 6.68
C GLY A 192 1.28 -17.40 7.28
N GLY A 193 1.70 -16.19 6.93
CA GLY A 193 2.89 -15.56 7.51
C GLY A 193 2.64 -15.00 8.91
N MET A 194 1.47 -14.39 9.15
CA MET A 194 1.06 -13.98 10.50
C MET A 194 1.02 -15.17 11.46
N GLU A 195 0.51 -16.31 11.00
CA GLU A 195 0.43 -17.54 11.79
C GLU A 195 1.81 -18.09 12.10
N ALA A 196 2.68 -18.18 11.09
CA ALA A 196 4.07 -18.60 11.28
C ALA A 196 4.79 -17.68 12.28
N TYR A 197 4.55 -16.36 12.24
CA TYR A 197 5.10 -15.44 13.23
C TYR A 197 4.52 -15.65 14.64
N GLY A 198 3.22 -15.87 14.78
CA GLY A 198 2.61 -16.20 16.08
C GLY A 198 3.18 -17.49 16.69
N ARG A 199 3.29 -18.54 15.87
CA ARG A 199 3.93 -19.81 16.29
C ARG A 199 5.41 -19.61 16.60
N LEU A 200 6.14 -18.81 15.81
CA LEU A 200 7.54 -18.47 16.06
C LEU A 200 7.74 -17.87 17.46
N GLU A 201 6.96 -16.84 17.80
CA GLU A 201 7.01 -16.20 19.11
C GLU A 201 6.62 -17.15 20.25
N GLY A 202 5.58 -17.98 20.06
CA GLY A 202 5.21 -19.01 21.02
C GLY A 202 6.33 -20.02 21.28
N ARG A 203 6.99 -20.50 20.21
CA ARG A 203 8.15 -21.41 20.31
C ARG A 203 9.35 -20.75 21.00
N ALA A 204 9.61 -19.48 20.68
CA ALA A 204 10.67 -18.70 21.31
C ALA A 204 10.43 -18.56 22.82
N GLN A 205 9.20 -18.28 23.25
CA GLN A 205 8.85 -18.18 24.67
C GLN A 205 9.03 -19.50 25.43
N MET A 206 8.83 -20.65 24.76
CA MET A 206 9.05 -21.97 25.34
C MET A 206 10.52 -22.41 25.34
N GLY A 207 11.44 -21.63 24.75
CA GLY A 207 12.84 -22.05 24.57
C GLY A 207 13.01 -23.18 23.54
N ASP A 208 11.99 -23.43 22.70
CA ASP A 208 12.01 -24.48 21.68
C ASP A 208 12.74 -23.99 20.43
N TRP A 209 14.07 -23.97 20.48
CA TRP A 209 14.92 -23.52 19.37
C TRP A 209 14.72 -24.31 18.06
N SER A 210 14.29 -25.58 18.15
CA SER A 210 13.99 -26.38 16.96
C SER A 210 12.70 -25.91 16.29
N GLY A 211 11.65 -25.68 17.09
CA GLY A 211 10.43 -25.05 16.61
C GLY A 211 10.66 -23.64 16.08
N VAL A 212 11.51 -22.84 16.75
CA VAL A 212 11.88 -21.49 16.29
C VAL A 212 12.52 -21.53 14.91
N ALA A 213 13.51 -22.39 14.66
CA ALA A 213 14.15 -22.49 13.35
C ALA A 213 13.15 -22.87 12.24
N ASN A 214 12.24 -23.82 12.53
CA ASN A 214 11.23 -24.27 11.58
C ASN A 214 10.24 -23.16 11.21
N GLU A 215 9.67 -22.47 12.22
CA GLU A 215 8.70 -21.40 11.98
C GLU A 215 9.35 -20.17 11.37
N PHE A 216 10.60 -19.85 11.73
CA PHE A 216 11.37 -18.77 11.10
C PHE A 216 11.58 -19.04 9.61
N ASN A 217 11.95 -20.27 9.24
CA ASN A 217 12.07 -20.67 7.83
C ASN A 217 10.73 -20.58 7.08
N SER A 218 9.62 -21.00 7.71
CA SER A 218 8.29 -20.87 7.12
C SER A 218 7.94 -19.41 6.86
N LEU A 219 8.23 -18.54 7.82
CA LEU A 219 7.99 -17.11 7.77
C LEU A 219 8.79 -16.42 6.65
N THR A 220 10.10 -16.71 6.55
CA THR A 220 10.99 -16.07 5.57
C THR A 220 10.73 -16.55 4.15
N GLN A 221 10.23 -17.78 3.97
CA GLN A 221 9.88 -18.35 2.67
C GLN A 221 8.50 -17.91 2.16
N ASN A 222 7.62 -17.38 3.03
CA ASN A 222 6.33 -16.86 2.60
C ASN A 222 6.51 -15.53 1.85
N LYS A 223 6.53 -15.60 0.51
CA LYS A 223 6.76 -14.45 -0.38
C LYS A 223 5.62 -13.42 -0.38
N ASP A 224 4.41 -13.83 -0.01
CA ASP A 224 3.28 -12.90 0.04
C ASP A 224 3.32 -12.09 1.35
N TYR A 225 3.83 -12.67 2.44
CA TYR A 225 4.02 -11.99 3.71
C TYR A 225 5.33 -11.21 3.76
N ASN A 226 6.44 -11.80 3.34
CA ASN A 226 7.77 -11.19 3.46
C ASN A 226 8.06 -10.23 2.28
N PRO A 227 8.15 -8.91 2.52
CA PRO A 227 8.33 -7.89 1.47
C PRO A 227 9.79 -7.77 1.04
N PHE A 228 10.72 -8.48 1.70
CA PHE A 228 12.14 -8.52 1.35
C PHE A 228 12.38 -9.43 0.13
N HIS A 229 11.81 -9.08 -1.01
CA HIS A 229 11.91 -9.87 -2.23
C HIS A 229 13.37 -10.13 -2.64
N GLY A 230 13.67 -11.40 -2.92
CA GLY A 230 15.01 -11.85 -3.31
C GLY A 230 15.96 -12.11 -2.15
N HIS A 231 15.67 -11.63 -0.94
CA HIS A 231 16.40 -12.03 0.25
C HIS A 231 16.02 -13.47 0.61
N GLN A 232 17.01 -14.33 0.85
CA GLN A 232 16.80 -15.67 1.38
C GLN A 232 17.35 -15.73 2.78
N ALA A 233 16.53 -16.17 3.73
CA ALA A 233 16.95 -16.39 5.10
C ALA A 233 16.65 -17.83 5.49
N LYS A 234 17.66 -18.52 6.02
CA LYS A 234 17.56 -19.90 6.48
C LYS A 234 18.10 -20.03 7.88
N ALA A 235 17.28 -20.52 8.80
CA ALA A 235 17.68 -20.91 10.14
C ALA A 235 17.99 -22.42 10.21
N THR A 236 19.09 -22.77 10.85
CA THR A 236 19.43 -24.14 11.26
C THR A 236 19.60 -24.19 12.77
N VAL A 237 19.31 -25.35 13.38
CA VAL A 237 19.39 -25.49 14.85
C VAL A 237 20.84 -25.66 15.27
N LEU A 238 21.29 -24.86 16.24
CA LEU A 238 22.58 -25.05 16.91
C LEU A 238 22.40 -26.06 18.04
N LYS A 239 23.25 -27.09 18.06
CA LYS A 239 23.25 -28.12 19.10
C LYS A 239 24.52 -28.06 19.94
N ASP A 240 24.40 -28.34 21.23
CA ASP A 240 25.55 -28.58 22.10
C ASP A 240 26.15 -29.99 21.89
N ASP A 241 27.24 -30.30 22.58
CA ASP A 241 27.92 -31.60 22.51
C ASP A 241 27.03 -32.78 22.97
N LYS A 242 25.93 -32.49 23.69
CA LYS A 242 24.95 -33.47 24.16
C LYS A 242 23.76 -33.61 23.20
N GLY A 243 23.75 -32.85 22.10
CA GLY A 243 22.69 -32.85 21.10
C GLY A 243 21.46 -32.00 21.45
N ASN A 244 21.48 -31.24 22.55
CA ASN A 244 20.40 -30.34 22.92
C ASN A 244 20.44 -29.08 22.05
N ALA A 245 19.27 -28.58 21.68
CA ALA A 245 19.17 -27.32 20.94
C ALA A 245 19.48 -26.13 21.88
N VAL A 246 20.50 -25.35 21.54
CA VAL A 246 20.98 -24.21 22.35
C VAL A 246 20.86 -22.86 21.64
N GLY A 247 20.35 -22.85 20.42
CA GLY A 247 20.21 -21.65 19.61
C GLY A 247 19.85 -21.98 18.16
N ILE A 248 19.89 -20.96 17.32
CA ILE A 248 19.79 -21.09 15.87
C ILE A 248 20.94 -20.36 15.17
N HIS A 249 21.35 -20.89 14.03
CA HIS A 249 22.24 -20.23 13.08
C HIS A 249 21.41 -19.72 11.92
N VAL A 250 21.41 -18.41 11.68
CA VAL A 250 20.65 -17.80 10.59
C VAL A 250 21.60 -17.32 9.50
N GLU A 251 21.45 -17.90 8.32
CA GLU A 251 22.11 -17.46 7.09
C GLU A 251 21.17 -16.54 6.31
N TYR A 252 21.63 -15.35 5.97
CA TYR A 252 20.98 -14.39 5.08
C TYR A 252 21.76 -14.28 3.78
N GLN A 253 21.06 -14.37 2.66
CA GLN A 253 21.58 -14.10 1.32
C GLN A 253 20.82 -12.92 0.71
N ASP A 254 21.56 -11.93 0.26
CA ASP A 254 21.03 -10.78 -0.49
C ASP A 254 20.50 -11.21 -1.89
N PRO A 255 19.49 -10.53 -2.46
CA PRO A 255 18.99 -10.74 -3.82
C PRO A 255 20.06 -10.86 -4.92
N SER A 256 21.20 -10.19 -4.76
CA SER A 256 22.36 -10.28 -5.67
C SER A 256 23.04 -11.66 -5.69
N GLY A 257 22.66 -12.56 -4.77
CA GLY A 257 23.26 -13.88 -4.60
C GLY A 257 24.65 -13.87 -3.97
N GLY A 258 25.21 -12.68 -3.69
CA GLY A 258 26.58 -12.48 -3.25
C GLY A 258 26.78 -12.67 -1.74
N ALA A 259 26.68 -11.58 -0.98
CA ALA A 259 27.04 -11.57 0.43
C ALA A 259 26.11 -12.47 1.24
N LYS A 260 26.72 -13.47 1.90
CA LYS A 260 26.07 -14.26 2.93
C LYS A 260 26.45 -13.66 4.28
N PHE A 261 25.47 -13.11 5.00
CA PHE A 261 25.63 -12.78 6.40
C PHE A 261 25.13 -13.96 7.22
N ALA A 262 25.92 -14.42 8.18
CA ALA A 262 25.55 -15.52 9.04
C ALA A 262 25.71 -15.09 10.49
N ARG A 263 24.72 -15.40 11.33
CA ARG A 263 24.76 -15.07 12.76
C ARG A 263 24.15 -16.19 13.60
N ASP A 264 24.85 -16.52 14.67
CA ASP A 264 24.36 -17.40 15.71
C ASP A 264 23.52 -16.61 16.71
N PHE A 265 22.34 -17.12 17.04
CA PHE A 265 21.47 -16.63 18.09
C PHE A 265 21.37 -17.71 19.16
N LYS A 266 22.14 -17.53 20.25
CA LYS A 266 22.10 -18.40 21.44
C LYS A 266 21.32 -17.76 22.59
N ASP A 267 21.06 -16.45 22.48
CA ASP A 267 20.24 -15.68 23.41
C ASP A 267 18.88 -15.38 22.77
N MET A 268 17.81 -15.67 23.52
CA MET A 268 16.44 -15.41 23.08
C MET A 268 16.16 -13.92 22.95
N ALA A 269 16.79 -13.07 23.76
CA ALA A 269 16.63 -11.62 23.65
C ALA A 269 17.17 -11.09 22.31
N GLU A 270 18.35 -11.58 21.86
CA GLU A 270 18.87 -11.26 20.54
C GLU A 270 17.99 -11.82 19.42
N PHE A 271 17.45 -13.02 19.59
CA PHE A 271 16.53 -13.60 18.61
C PHE A 271 15.24 -12.79 18.48
N HIS A 272 14.63 -12.34 19.58
CA HIS A 272 13.43 -11.50 19.52
C HIS A 272 13.67 -10.17 18.78
N GLN A 273 14.87 -9.60 18.86
CA GLN A 273 15.22 -8.41 18.06
C GLN A 273 15.22 -8.71 16.55
N LEU A 274 15.68 -9.90 16.15
CA LEU A 274 15.58 -10.37 14.77
C LEU A 274 14.11 -10.62 14.38
N ALA A 275 13.38 -11.38 15.20
CA ALA A 275 11.99 -11.74 14.95
C ALA A 275 11.09 -10.49 14.83
N ALA A 276 11.38 -9.43 15.59
CA ALA A 276 10.67 -8.16 15.51
C ALA A 276 10.66 -7.54 14.10
N GLN A 277 11.66 -7.83 13.25
CA GLN A 277 11.70 -7.40 11.86
C GLN A 277 10.60 -8.02 10.99
N TYR A 278 10.10 -9.19 11.42
CA TYR A 278 9.04 -9.94 10.75
C TYR A 278 7.68 -9.82 11.45
N ASN A 279 7.57 -8.93 12.44
CA ASN A 279 6.31 -8.64 13.09
C ASN A 279 5.27 -8.15 12.05
N PRO A 280 4.00 -8.59 12.11
CA PRO A 280 2.96 -8.21 11.17
C PRO A 280 2.84 -6.72 10.91
N GLN A 281 3.04 -5.88 11.93
CA GLN A 281 3.02 -4.43 11.73
C GLN A 281 4.18 -3.94 10.88
N GLN A 282 5.41 -4.37 11.17
CA GLN A 282 6.56 -3.93 10.39
C GLN A 282 6.42 -4.34 8.93
N ILE A 283 5.93 -5.56 8.72
CA ILE A 283 5.62 -6.07 7.40
C ILE A 283 4.53 -5.25 6.72
N PHE A 284 3.46 -4.89 7.41
CA PHE A 284 2.40 -4.04 6.87
C PHE A 284 2.94 -2.67 6.45
N GLU A 285 3.71 -1.99 7.31
CA GLU A 285 4.26 -0.66 7.01
C GLU A 285 5.24 -0.70 5.83
N GLN A 286 6.07 -1.74 5.75
CA GLN A 286 6.95 -1.97 4.61
C GLN A 286 6.15 -2.23 3.33
N THR A 287 5.13 -3.08 3.40
CA THR A 287 4.23 -3.40 2.28
C THR A 287 3.53 -2.13 1.79
N LYS A 288 3.01 -1.31 2.70
CA LYS A 288 2.38 -0.03 2.41
C LYS A 288 3.35 0.90 1.67
N THR A 289 4.55 1.07 2.19
CA THR A 289 5.59 1.90 1.57
C THR A 289 5.92 1.43 0.15
N GLN A 290 6.00 0.12 -0.09
CA GLN A 290 6.23 -0.44 -1.43
C GLN A 290 5.06 -0.18 -2.40
N VAL A 291 3.82 -0.29 -1.92
CA VAL A 291 2.61 0.00 -2.72
C VAL A 291 2.57 1.49 -3.08
N GLU A 292 2.83 2.38 -2.12
CA GLU A 292 2.89 3.83 -2.34
C GLU A 292 3.99 4.20 -3.34
N ALA A 293 5.20 3.65 -3.18
CA ALA A 293 6.31 3.86 -4.12
C ALA A 293 5.97 3.37 -5.54
N THR A 294 5.31 2.22 -5.66
CA THR A 294 4.87 1.67 -6.94
C THR A 294 3.78 2.54 -7.60
N GLN A 295 2.83 3.04 -6.81
CA GLN A 295 1.80 3.96 -7.30
C GLN A 295 2.42 5.28 -7.77
N ALA A 296 3.33 5.87 -6.97
CA ALA A 296 4.05 7.08 -7.34
C ALA A 296 4.87 6.89 -8.64
N ALA A 297 5.52 5.74 -8.81
CA ALA A 297 6.25 5.42 -10.05
C ALA A 297 5.30 5.28 -11.26
N LYS A 298 4.13 4.66 -11.09
CA LYS A 298 3.10 4.57 -12.14
C LYS A 298 2.58 5.94 -12.55
N VAL A 299 2.34 6.84 -11.60
CA VAL A 299 1.93 8.22 -11.88
C VAL A 299 3.01 8.95 -12.68
N LYS A 300 4.28 8.89 -12.27
CA LYS A 300 5.40 9.49 -13.02
C LYS A 300 5.56 8.91 -14.43
N MET A 301 5.36 7.60 -14.60
CA MET A 301 5.37 6.98 -15.94
C MET A 301 4.19 7.45 -16.79
N ALA A 302 3.00 7.62 -16.21
CA ALA A 302 1.83 8.15 -16.92
C ALA A 302 2.05 9.61 -17.34
N GLU A 303 2.63 10.44 -16.47
CA GLU A 303 3.03 11.82 -16.79
C GLU A 303 4.01 11.86 -17.96
N LYS A 304 5.08 11.06 -17.91
CA LYS A 304 6.06 10.96 -19.01
C LYS A 304 5.42 10.46 -20.31
N ASN A 305 4.53 9.48 -20.23
CA ASN A 305 3.82 8.97 -21.41
C ASN A 305 2.91 10.04 -22.03
N ASN A 306 2.24 10.84 -21.20
CA ASN A 306 1.43 11.97 -21.65
C ASN A 306 2.30 13.05 -22.29
N GLU A 307 3.47 13.34 -21.72
CA GLU A 307 4.44 14.28 -22.30
C GLU A 307 4.91 13.81 -23.68
N VAL A 308 5.34 12.54 -23.80
CA VAL A 308 5.75 11.95 -25.08
C VAL A 308 4.60 11.94 -26.09
N ALA A 309 3.38 11.61 -25.67
CA ALA A 309 2.21 11.67 -26.53
C ALA A 309 1.94 13.11 -27.01
N GLY A 310 2.12 14.10 -26.14
CA GLY A 310 2.06 15.52 -26.48
C GLY A 310 3.12 15.91 -27.50
N GLN A 311 4.37 15.49 -27.31
CA GLN A 311 5.47 15.74 -28.26
C GLN A 311 5.20 15.10 -29.63
N ILE A 312 4.71 13.85 -29.66
CA ILE A 312 4.33 13.17 -30.91
C ILE A 312 3.19 13.93 -31.61
N ALA A 313 2.20 14.42 -30.86
CA ALA A 313 1.11 15.21 -31.42
C ALA A 313 1.62 16.52 -32.03
N VAL A 314 2.55 17.21 -31.36
CA VAL A 314 3.20 18.43 -31.88
C VAL A 314 4.01 18.13 -33.14
N GLU A 315 4.82 17.06 -33.16
CA GLU A 315 5.62 16.70 -34.33
C GLU A 315 4.76 16.25 -35.52
N ARG A 316 3.64 15.54 -35.27
CA ARG A 316 2.64 15.26 -36.31
C ARG A 316 2.03 16.52 -36.88
N ALA A 317 1.60 17.44 -36.02
CA ALA A 317 1.05 18.73 -36.46
C ALA A 317 2.06 19.54 -37.28
N LYS A 318 3.36 19.53 -36.91
CA LYS A 318 4.44 20.15 -37.70
C LYS A 318 4.61 19.46 -39.07
N SER A 319 4.61 18.13 -39.10
CA SER A 319 4.77 17.35 -40.33
C SER A 319 3.59 17.55 -41.29
N ASP A 320 2.36 17.50 -40.78
CA ASP A 320 1.15 17.79 -41.55
C ASP A 320 1.20 19.22 -42.11
N GLY A 321 1.64 20.18 -41.28
CA GLY A 321 1.82 21.56 -41.72
C GLY A 321 2.86 21.72 -42.84
N GLN A 322 3.96 20.96 -42.80
CA GLN A 322 4.95 20.94 -43.88
C GLN A 322 4.39 20.34 -45.17
N ILE A 323 3.62 19.24 -45.07
CA ILE A 323 2.96 18.60 -46.22
C ILE A 323 2.00 19.57 -46.88
N ASP A 324 1.20 20.29 -46.09
CA ASP A 324 0.26 21.28 -46.61
C ASP A 324 0.98 22.48 -47.25
N GLN A 325 2.08 22.97 -46.66
CA GLN A 325 2.93 23.98 -47.30
C GLN A 325 3.46 23.52 -48.67
N GLU A 326 3.96 22.29 -48.79
CA GLU A 326 4.45 21.75 -50.07
C GLU A 326 3.32 21.53 -51.09
N ARG A 327 2.13 21.14 -50.63
CA ARG A 327 0.93 21.05 -51.49
C ARG A 327 0.50 22.41 -52.02
N VAL A 328 0.49 23.45 -51.17
CA VAL A 328 0.23 24.84 -51.57
C VAL A 328 1.24 25.28 -52.61
N LYS A 329 2.55 25.13 -52.34
CA LYS A 329 3.61 25.47 -53.30
C LYS A 329 3.46 24.75 -54.64
N THR A 330 3.13 23.47 -54.61
CA THR A 330 2.93 22.67 -55.83
C THR A 330 1.71 23.14 -56.61
N ALA A 331 0.58 23.36 -55.93
CA ALA A 331 -0.65 23.85 -56.56
C ALA A 331 -0.45 25.24 -57.20
N LEU A 332 0.31 26.12 -56.56
CA LEU A 332 0.64 27.43 -57.12
C LEU A 332 1.51 27.34 -58.37
N LYS A 333 2.51 26.44 -58.37
CA LYS A 333 3.35 26.19 -59.55
C LYS A 333 2.54 25.63 -60.72
N THR A 334 1.56 24.76 -60.47
CA THR A 334 0.79 24.09 -61.53
C THR A 334 -0.43 24.87 -62.01
N ALA A 335 -1.06 25.68 -61.16
CA ALA A 335 -2.31 26.38 -61.49
C ALA A 335 -2.11 27.74 -62.18
N GLY A 336 -0.87 28.21 -62.39
CA GLY A 336 -0.61 29.55 -62.96
C GLY A 336 -1.17 30.69 -62.09
N GLY A 337 -1.32 30.45 -60.78
CA GLY A 337 -1.92 31.39 -59.85
C GLY A 337 -1.05 32.63 -59.63
N ASP A 338 -1.70 33.77 -59.42
CA ASP A 338 -1.07 35.06 -59.11
C ASP A 338 -0.08 34.92 -57.93
N PRO A 339 1.23 35.24 -58.13
CA PRO A 339 2.27 35.15 -57.11
C PRO A 339 1.97 35.88 -55.80
N ASP A 340 1.16 36.93 -55.83
CA ASP A 340 0.83 37.70 -54.63
C ASP A 340 -0.15 36.96 -53.71
N THR A 341 -1.08 36.20 -54.28
CA THR A 341 -2.03 35.38 -53.51
C THR A 341 -1.32 34.18 -52.88
N ALA A 342 -0.37 33.58 -53.61
CA ALA A 342 0.54 32.55 -53.10
C ALA A 342 1.32 33.00 -51.87
N LYS A 343 1.91 34.20 -51.97
CA LYS A 343 2.71 34.81 -50.93
C LYS A 343 1.88 35.10 -49.69
N GLY A 344 0.67 35.64 -49.84
CA GLY A 344 -0.24 35.90 -48.71
C GLY A 344 -0.65 34.63 -47.94
N VAL A 345 -0.89 33.51 -48.63
CA VAL A 345 -1.22 32.23 -47.98
C VAL A 345 0.00 31.68 -47.23
N LEU A 346 1.19 31.72 -47.84
CA LEU A 346 2.43 31.26 -47.20
C LEU A 346 2.83 32.13 -46.00
N GLU A 347 2.71 33.46 -46.10
CA GLU A 347 2.96 34.38 -44.97
C GLU A 347 1.98 34.16 -43.81
N THR A 348 0.71 33.85 -44.12
CA THR A 348 -0.27 33.51 -43.08
C THR A 348 0.09 32.18 -42.40
N TYR A 349 0.56 31.20 -43.17
CA TYR A 349 1.00 29.91 -42.64
C TYR A 349 2.27 30.03 -41.78
N ASP A 350 3.24 30.83 -42.20
CA ASP A 350 4.48 31.06 -41.46
C ASP A 350 4.24 31.85 -40.16
N LYS A 351 3.25 32.75 -40.11
CA LYS A 351 2.81 33.41 -38.86
C LYS A 351 2.15 32.44 -37.86
N ILE A 352 1.56 31.34 -38.34
CA ILE A 352 0.94 30.30 -37.51
C ILE A 352 1.99 29.28 -37.02
N LYS A 353 3.11 29.16 -37.73
CA LYS A 353 4.15 28.14 -37.51
C LYS A 353 5.12 28.45 -36.36
N ASP A 354 5.10 29.65 -35.77
CA ASP A 354 5.98 29.97 -34.64
C ASP A 354 5.49 29.26 -33.35
N PRO A 355 6.07 28.09 -32.99
CA PRO A 355 5.55 27.25 -31.91
C PRO A 355 5.96 27.77 -30.54
N ILE A 356 6.84 28.79 -30.47
CA ILE A 356 7.36 29.35 -29.22
C ILE A 356 6.46 30.47 -28.73
N SER A 357 5.73 31.15 -29.62
CA SER A 357 4.87 32.25 -29.20
C SER A 357 3.60 31.79 -28.49
N ASN A 358 3.08 30.58 -28.74
CA ASN A 358 1.77 30.12 -28.24
C ASN A 358 0.59 31.07 -28.55
N LYS A 359 0.81 32.12 -29.36
CA LYS A 359 -0.16 33.19 -29.64
C LYS A 359 -0.40 33.26 -31.14
N VAL A 360 -1.33 32.46 -31.65
CA VAL A 360 -1.83 32.70 -33.00
C VAL A 360 -2.71 33.92 -32.93
N THR A 361 -2.29 35.06 -33.46
CA THR A 361 -3.13 36.26 -33.49
C THR A 361 -3.79 36.43 -34.86
N ALA A 362 -5.07 36.77 -34.88
CA ALA A 362 -5.78 37.16 -36.09
C ALA A 362 -6.52 38.47 -35.87
N LYS A 363 -6.56 39.31 -36.89
CA LYS A 363 -7.40 40.51 -36.84
C LYS A 363 -8.87 40.11 -36.72
N ASP A 364 -9.52 40.62 -35.69
CA ASP A 364 -10.97 40.55 -35.56
C ASP A 364 -11.61 41.43 -36.66
N PRO A 365 -12.47 40.86 -37.51
CA PRO A 365 -13.09 41.59 -38.61
C PRO A 365 -13.98 42.75 -38.15
N ALA A 366 -14.49 42.72 -36.91
CA ALA A 366 -15.34 43.79 -36.37
C ALA A 366 -14.51 44.97 -35.83
N THR A 367 -13.34 44.70 -35.26
CA THR A 367 -12.57 45.72 -34.53
C THR A 367 -11.22 46.07 -35.16
N GLY A 368 -10.74 45.24 -36.10
CA GLY A 368 -9.44 45.38 -36.75
C GLY A 368 -8.24 45.13 -35.84
N LYS A 369 -8.46 44.76 -34.57
CA LYS A 369 -7.44 44.48 -33.57
C LYS A 369 -7.02 43.01 -33.62
N ASP A 370 -5.76 42.75 -33.29
CA ASP A 370 -5.23 41.39 -33.19
C ASP A 370 -5.84 40.69 -31.96
N VAL A 371 -6.49 39.56 -32.18
CA VAL A 371 -7.08 38.70 -31.14
C VAL A 371 -6.33 37.38 -31.13
N GLU A 372 -5.94 36.95 -29.94
CA GLU A 372 -5.28 35.68 -29.70
C GLU A 372 -6.28 34.53 -29.88
N LEU A 373 -5.96 33.63 -30.80
CA LEU A 373 -6.68 32.41 -31.12
C LEU A 373 -5.98 31.24 -30.44
N SER A 374 -6.77 30.25 -30.05
CA SER A 374 -6.20 28.94 -29.76
C SER A 374 -5.51 28.36 -31.00
N VAL A 375 -4.50 27.49 -30.81
CA VAL A 375 -3.80 26.83 -31.92
C VAL A 375 -4.77 26.13 -32.87
N GLU A 376 -5.83 25.53 -32.34
CA GLU A 376 -6.86 24.82 -33.10
C GLU A 376 -7.72 25.78 -33.96
N GLU A 377 -8.12 26.94 -33.41
CA GLU A 377 -8.83 27.98 -34.17
C GLU A 377 -7.96 28.63 -35.24
N GLY A 378 -6.66 28.81 -34.95
CA GLY A 378 -5.66 29.27 -35.90
C GLY A 378 -5.54 28.37 -37.13
N MET A 379 -5.40 27.07 -36.90
CA MET A 379 -5.34 26.06 -37.96
C MET A 379 -6.64 25.98 -38.76
N ARG A 380 -7.80 26.10 -38.09
CA ARG A 380 -9.10 26.13 -38.77
C ARG A 380 -9.22 27.34 -39.72
N LYS A 381 -8.86 28.55 -39.26
CA LYS A 381 -8.86 29.75 -40.10
C LYS A 381 -7.90 29.65 -41.29
N ALA A 382 -6.71 29.08 -41.11
CA ALA A 382 -5.77 28.85 -42.21
C ALA A 382 -6.36 27.93 -43.28
N SER A 383 -7.03 26.85 -42.86
CA SER A 383 -7.71 25.92 -43.75
C SER A 383 -8.86 26.60 -44.51
N GLU A 384 -9.66 27.43 -43.86
CA GLU A 384 -10.73 28.22 -44.50
C GLU A 384 -10.18 29.19 -45.56
N ILE A 385 -9.08 29.88 -45.28
CA ILE A 385 -8.39 30.75 -46.25
C ILE A 385 -7.90 29.94 -47.45
N TYR A 386 -7.26 28.79 -47.21
CA TYR A 386 -6.80 27.90 -48.27
C TYR A 386 -7.94 27.42 -49.18
N HIS A 387 -9.05 26.96 -48.59
CA HIS A 387 -10.23 26.54 -49.33
C HIS A 387 -10.85 27.68 -50.15
N THR A 388 -10.84 28.91 -49.62
CA THR A 388 -11.34 30.09 -50.33
C THR A 388 -10.45 30.45 -51.53
N VAL A 389 -9.12 30.39 -51.37
CA VAL A 389 -8.17 30.64 -52.47
C VAL A 389 -8.28 29.55 -53.55
N ARG A 390 -8.38 28.29 -53.14
CA ARG A 390 -8.55 27.15 -54.06
C ARG A 390 -9.84 27.25 -54.85
N THR A 391 -10.96 27.59 -54.22
CA THR A 391 -12.25 27.71 -54.92
C THR A 391 -12.27 28.91 -55.88
N ARG A 392 -11.69 30.06 -55.50
CA ARG A 392 -11.56 31.22 -56.40
C ARG A 392 -10.66 30.96 -57.60
N GLY A 393 -9.54 30.25 -57.41
CA GLY A 393 -8.63 29.88 -58.50
C GLY A 393 -9.26 28.95 -59.54
N VAL A 394 -10.22 28.10 -59.13
CA VAL A 394 -10.94 27.20 -60.04
C VAL A 394 -12.07 27.93 -60.80
N THR A 395 -12.70 28.94 -60.21
CA THR A 395 -13.77 29.70 -60.88
C THR A 395 -13.30 30.77 -61.86
N GLY A 396 -12.02 31.14 -61.83
CA GLY A 396 -11.42 32.12 -62.76
C GLY A 396 -10.92 31.53 -64.08
N ALA A 397 -10.78 30.21 -64.18
CA ALA A 397 -10.49 29.53 -65.43
C ALA A 397 -11.81 29.27 -66.18
N ALA A 398 -12.01 29.95 -67.30
CA ALA A 398 -13.18 29.77 -68.16
C ALA A 398 -13.44 28.27 -68.41
N ALA A 399 -14.67 27.84 -68.13
CA ALA A 399 -15.11 26.47 -68.36
C ALA A 399 -14.86 26.06 -69.82
N ALA A 400 -13.92 25.16 -70.04
CA ALA A 400 -13.82 24.45 -71.31
C ALA A 400 -15.07 23.57 -71.48
N PRO A 401 -15.69 23.52 -72.67
CA PRO A 401 -16.89 22.73 -72.89
C PRO A 401 -16.61 21.24 -72.71
N ALA A 402 -17.54 20.56 -72.04
CA ALA A 402 -17.47 19.14 -71.74
C ALA A 402 -17.37 18.30 -73.03
N ALA A 403 -16.36 17.44 -73.11
CA ALA A 403 -16.29 16.38 -74.12
C ALA A 403 -17.30 15.26 -73.78
N PRO A 404 -17.94 14.63 -74.79
CA PRO A 404 -18.94 13.59 -74.55
C PRO A 404 -18.31 12.33 -73.95
N ALA A 405 -19.03 11.74 -72.99
CA ALA A 405 -18.63 10.57 -72.23
C ALA A 405 -18.43 9.34 -73.12
N ALA A 406 -17.23 8.77 -73.08
CA ALA A 406 -16.98 7.41 -73.57
C ALA A 406 -17.42 6.40 -72.50
N ALA A 407 -18.41 5.60 -72.84
CA ALA A 407 -18.86 4.46 -72.06
C ALA A 407 -17.79 3.36 -72.07
N GLY A 408 -17.43 2.84 -70.89
CA GLY A 408 -16.66 1.61 -70.76
C GLY A 408 -15.49 1.68 -69.78
N ALA A 409 -15.78 1.73 -68.48
CA ALA A 409 -14.82 1.34 -67.45
C ALA A 409 -15.55 0.57 -66.34
N ALA A 410 -15.16 -0.68 -66.16
CA ALA A 410 -15.73 -1.60 -65.18
C ALA A 410 -15.43 -1.16 -63.73
N PRO A 411 -16.31 -1.49 -62.76
CA PRO A 411 -16.12 -1.09 -61.37
C PRO A 411 -14.92 -1.79 -60.74
N ILE A 412 -13.92 -1.01 -60.34
CA ILE A 412 -12.84 -1.48 -59.48
C ILE A 412 -13.44 -1.78 -58.10
N LYS A 413 -13.43 -3.06 -57.70
CA LYS A 413 -13.78 -3.50 -56.34
C LYS A 413 -12.84 -2.84 -55.34
N THR A 414 -13.40 -2.00 -54.47
CA THR A 414 -12.73 -1.50 -53.28
C THR A 414 -12.45 -2.66 -52.33
N ALA A 415 -11.18 -2.80 -51.92
CA ALA A 415 -10.79 -3.69 -50.85
C ALA A 415 -11.38 -3.19 -49.51
N PRO A 416 -11.86 -4.08 -48.63
CA PRO A 416 -12.38 -3.67 -47.33
C PRO A 416 -11.24 -3.13 -46.45
N ALA A 417 -11.51 -2.03 -45.74
CA ALA A 417 -10.60 -1.43 -44.79
C ALA A 417 -10.13 -2.44 -43.72
N PRO A 418 -8.88 -2.34 -43.23
CA PRO A 418 -8.41 -3.18 -42.14
C PRO A 418 -9.22 -2.88 -40.87
N ARG A 419 -9.90 -3.91 -40.36
CA ARG A 419 -10.53 -3.91 -39.04
C ARG A 419 -9.45 -3.75 -37.98
N LEU A 420 -9.34 -2.55 -37.39
CA LEU A 420 -8.70 -2.35 -36.11
C LEU A 420 -9.51 -3.10 -35.04
N LEU A 421 -8.93 -4.18 -34.52
CA LEU A 421 -9.35 -4.85 -33.29
C LEU A 421 -9.14 -3.89 -32.12
N MET A 422 -10.11 -3.02 -31.86
CA MET A 422 -10.30 -2.44 -30.54
C MET A 422 -11.10 -3.42 -29.69
N SER A 423 -10.39 -4.11 -28.79
CA SER A 423 -10.99 -4.81 -27.67
C SER A 423 -11.76 -3.79 -26.82
N ARG A 424 -13.09 -3.83 -26.89
CA ARG A 424 -13.98 -3.20 -25.91
C ARG A 424 -13.74 -3.86 -24.55
N PRO A 425 -13.41 -3.12 -23.48
CA PRO A 425 -13.72 -3.61 -22.14
C PRO A 425 -15.23 -3.53 -21.96
N GLY A 426 -15.84 -4.67 -21.65
CA GLY A 426 -17.26 -4.77 -21.34
C GLY A 426 -17.60 -3.96 -20.10
N ALA A 427 -18.49 -2.99 -20.25
CA ALA A 427 -19.22 -2.40 -19.14
C ALA A 427 -20.26 -3.42 -18.66
N ALA A 428 -19.91 -4.17 -17.61
CA ALA A 428 -20.90 -4.91 -16.84
C ALA A 428 -21.63 -3.91 -15.94
N ALA A 429 -22.86 -3.58 -16.33
CA ALA A 429 -23.82 -2.90 -15.46
C ALA A 429 -24.17 -3.83 -14.29
N ILE A 430 -23.61 -3.56 -13.10
CA ILE A 430 -24.11 -4.13 -11.85
C ILE A 430 -25.27 -3.25 -11.41
N GLY A 431 -26.48 -3.64 -11.82
CA GLY A 431 -27.72 -3.10 -11.26
C GLY A 431 -27.82 -3.53 -9.79
N ALA A 432 -27.87 -2.54 -8.90
CA ALA A 432 -28.22 -2.74 -7.50
C ALA A 432 -29.66 -3.26 -7.40
N ARG A 433 -29.82 -4.58 -7.19
CA ARG A 433 -31.04 -5.15 -6.63
C ARG A 433 -30.86 -5.21 -5.12
N THR A 434 -31.56 -4.34 -4.40
CA THR A 434 -31.87 -4.49 -2.98
C THR A 434 -32.56 -5.85 -2.75
N PRO A 435 -32.05 -6.73 -1.87
CA PRO A 435 -32.78 -7.91 -1.47
C PRO A 435 -33.99 -7.51 -0.61
N ALA A 436 -35.16 -8.05 -0.97
CA ALA A 436 -36.36 -7.99 -0.16
C ALA A 436 -36.13 -8.73 1.18
N PRO A 437 -36.77 -8.28 2.28
CA PRO A 437 -36.63 -8.93 3.59
C PRO A 437 -37.19 -10.36 3.56
N ALA A 438 -36.41 -11.30 4.08
CA ALA A 438 -36.84 -12.69 4.26
C ALA A 438 -37.99 -12.76 5.28
N PRO A 439 -39.01 -13.62 5.05
CA PRO A 439 -40.12 -13.81 5.99
C PRO A 439 -39.63 -14.48 7.29
N ALA A 440 -40.19 -14.01 8.41
CA ALA A 440 -39.92 -14.52 9.74
C ALA A 440 -40.17 -16.03 9.85
N ALA A 441 -39.16 -16.76 10.32
CA ALA A 441 -39.28 -18.17 10.65
C ALA A 441 -40.18 -18.35 11.89
N ALA A 442 -41.19 -19.20 11.76
CA ALA A 442 -42.06 -19.61 12.84
C ALA A 442 -41.28 -20.41 13.92
N PRO A 443 -41.67 -20.32 15.21
CA PRO A 443 -41.00 -21.03 16.28
C PRO A 443 -41.18 -22.54 16.15
N ALA A 444 -40.07 -23.27 16.20
CA ALA A 444 -40.04 -24.72 16.25
C ALA A 444 -40.71 -25.23 17.54
N LYS A 445 -41.68 -26.14 17.38
CA LYS A 445 -42.33 -26.85 18.49
C LYS A 445 -41.30 -27.65 19.27
N ALA A 446 -41.24 -27.43 20.57
CA ALA A 446 -40.49 -28.25 21.52
C ALA A 446 -41.02 -29.69 21.49
N LYS A 447 -40.11 -30.64 21.28
CA LYS A 447 -40.38 -32.08 21.36
C LYS A 447 -40.17 -32.50 22.82
N THR A 448 -41.26 -32.86 23.48
CA THR A 448 -41.28 -33.41 24.85
C THR A 448 -40.51 -34.73 24.89
N PRO A 449 -39.65 -34.99 25.89
CA PRO A 449 -39.06 -36.31 26.08
C PRO A 449 -40.10 -37.29 26.65
N ALA A 450 -40.05 -38.53 26.15
CA ALA A 450 -40.85 -39.65 26.65
C ALA A 450 -40.36 -40.09 28.05
N PRO A 451 -41.24 -40.61 28.92
CA PRO A 451 -40.87 -41.11 30.23
C PRO A 451 -40.05 -42.41 30.13
N ALA A 452 -39.16 -42.58 31.10
CA ALA A 452 -38.37 -43.78 31.30
C ALA A 452 -39.27 -44.94 31.74
N ASP A 453 -39.16 -46.07 31.06
CA ASP A 453 -39.66 -47.36 31.55
C ASP A 453 -38.71 -47.84 32.65
N GLU A 454 -39.25 -47.99 33.86
CA GLU A 454 -38.72 -48.83 34.92
C GLU A 454 -39.11 -50.28 34.59
N GLU A 455 -38.12 -51.18 34.48
CA GLU A 455 -38.35 -52.62 34.60
C GLU A 455 -37.48 -53.18 35.73
N GLU A 456 -38.15 -53.97 36.59
CA GLU A 456 -37.65 -54.83 37.65
C GLU A 456 -36.76 -55.98 37.15
#